data_AF-A0A4P6LRZ8-F1
#
_entry.id   AF-A0A4P6LRZ8-F1
#
_cell.length_a   1.000
_cell.length_b   1.000
_cell.length_c   1.000
_cell.angle_alpha   90.00
_cell.angle_beta   90.00
_cell.angle_gamma   90.00
#
_symmetry.space_group_name_H-M   'P 1'
#
loop_
_entity.id
_entity.type
_entity.pdbx_description
1 polymer ?
#
loop_
_entity_poly.entity_id
_entity_poly.type
_entity_poly.pdbx_seq_one_letter_code
_entity_poly.pdbx_strand_id
1 'polypeptide(L)'
;MEKKYGDLIQAFKTTWDFFPGAVRLIDKGNVTIAVNRFASEHGMEAGQICAKMGAPESHRGCLKNAALVEQEGKIDSPTTDKIRGWLPIEGYPEVVVHFSLSLPDAK
;
A
#
# COMPACT_ATOMS: atom_id res chain seq x y z
N MET A 1 12.24 -12.65 -7.66
CA MET A 1 11.77 -11.50 -6.84
C MET A 1 12.12 -11.68 -5.37
N GLU A 2 12.02 -12.88 -4.79
CA GLU A 2 12.35 -13.18 -3.38
C GLU A 2 13.71 -12.67 -2.88
N LYS A 3 14.79 -12.81 -3.66
CA LYS A 3 16.13 -12.38 -3.21
C LYS A 3 16.33 -10.87 -3.10
N LYS A 4 15.51 -10.02 -3.76
CA LYS A 4 15.71 -8.56 -3.77
C LYS A 4 15.08 -7.87 -2.55
N TYR A 5 13.97 -8.41 -2.06
CA TYR A 5 13.15 -7.74 -1.04
C TYR A 5 12.96 -8.58 0.23
N GLY A 6 13.71 -9.67 0.43
CA GLY A 6 13.51 -10.59 1.56
C GLY A 6 13.40 -9.89 2.92
N ASP A 7 14.43 -9.12 3.29
CA ASP A 7 14.45 -8.39 4.56
C ASP A 7 13.35 -7.33 4.64
N LEU A 8 13.08 -6.63 3.53
CA LEU A 8 12.01 -5.63 3.46
C LEU A 8 10.62 -6.25 3.63
N ILE A 9 10.37 -7.43 3.03
CA ILE A 9 9.13 -8.18 3.17
C ILE A 9 8.96 -8.62 4.63
N GLN A 10 10.02 -9.13 5.26
CA GLN A 10 9.97 -9.52 6.67
C GLN A 10 9.67 -8.32 7.58
N ALA A 11 10.32 -7.19 7.36
CA ALA A 11 10.06 -5.95 8.11
C ALA A 11 8.62 -5.45 7.88
N PHE A 12 8.15 -5.48 6.63
CA PHE A 12 6.78 -5.13 6.27
C PHE A 12 5.77 -6.00 7.02
N LYS A 13 5.94 -7.32 7.00
CA LYS A 13 5.07 -8.28 7.69
C LYS A 13 5.05 -8.04 9.19
N THR A 14 6.23 -7.89 9.79
CA THR A 14 6.39 -7.60 11.23
C THR A 14 5.67 -6.31 11.65
N THR A 15 5.65 -5.31 10.77
CA THR A 15 5.06 -3.99 11.07
C THR A 15 3.55 -3.95 10.81
N TRP A 16 3.08 -4.56 9.72
CA TRP A 16 1.76 -4.27 9.16
C TRP A 16 0.75 -5.43 9.21
N ASP A 17 1.16 -6.66 9.56
CA ASP A 17 0.25 -7.81 9.52
C ASP A 17 -0.98 -7.67 10.42
N PHE A 18 -0.86 -6.96 11.55
CA PHE A 18 -1.98 -6.70 12.45
C PHE A 18 -2.55 -5.28 12.34
N PHE A 19 -2.14 -4.52 11.32
CA PHE A 19 -2.72 -3.20 11.07
C PHE A 19 -4.22 -3.35 10.70
N PRO A 20 -5.13 -2.54 11.28
CA PRO A 20 -6.58 -2.69 11.12
C PRO A 20 -7.11 -2.13 9.80
N GLY A 21 -6.36 -2.33 8.72
CA GLY A 21 -6.69 -1.85 7.38
C GLY A 21 -5.85 -2.57 6.33
N ALA A 22 -6.17 -2.35 5.05
CA ALA A 22 -5.44 -2.98 3.96
C ALA A 22 -4.10 -2.27 3.78
N VAL A 23 -2.99 -3.01 3.87
CA VAL A 23 -1.63 -2.50 3.62
C VAL A 23 -0.94 -3.35 2.57
N ARG A 24 -0.29 -2.68 1.61
CA ARG A 24 0.43 -3.30 0.49
C ARG A 24 1.79 -2.66 0.32
N LEU A 25 2.79 -3.47 0.04
CA LEU A 25 4.10 -3.03 -0.42
C LEU A 25 4.11 -3.10 -1.95
N ILE A 26 4.37 -1.99 -2.62
CA ILE A 26 4.20 -1.86 -4.09
C ILE A 26 5.45 -1.24 -4.69
N ASP A 27 5.93 -1.79 -5.81
CA ASP A 27 7.05 -1.22 -6.55
C ASP A 27 6.65 -0.11 -7.54
N LYS A 28 7.65 0.56 -8.12
CA LYS A 28 7.44 1.58 -9.16
C LYS A 28 6.68 1.06 -10.38
N GLY A 29 6.79 -0.24 -10.68
CA GLY A 29 6.09 -0.94 -11.77
C GLY A 29 4.63 -1.29 -11.46
N ASN A 30 4.11 -0.90 -10.30
CA ASN A 30 2.77 -1.21 -9.81
C ASN A 30 2.59 -2.68 -9.38
N VAL A 31 3.68 -3.45 -9.28
CA VAL A 31 3.62 -4.83 -8.79
C VAL A 31 3.56 -4.80 -7.27
N THR A 32 2.58 -5.51 -6.71
CA THR A 32 2.46 -5.69 -5.27
C THR A 32 3.49 -6.73 -4.83
N ILE A 33 4.49 -6.30 -4.04
CA ILE A 33 5.55 -7.17 -3.52
C ILE A 33 5.02 -8.00 -2.35
N ALA A 34 4.23 -7.38 -1.46
CA ALA A 34 3.66 -8.03 -0.29
C ALA A 34 2.34 -7.37 0.11
N VAL A 35 1.49 -8.11 0.82
CA VAL A 35 0.20 -7.66 1.36
C VAL A 35 0.14 -8.02 2.84
N ASN A 36 -0.53 -7.23 3.67
CA ASN A 36 -0.77 -7.61 5.07
C ASN A 36 -1.91 -8.63 5.19
N ARG A 37 -2.12 -9.15 6.40
CA ARG A 37 -3.18 -10.14 6.68
C ARG A 37 -4.57 -9.64 6.28
N PHE A 38 -4.94 -8.43 6.70
CA PHE A 38 -6.24 -7.84 6.36
C PHE A 38 -6.46 -7.79 4.84
N ALA A 39 -5.48 -7.29 4.08
CA ALA A 39 -5.58 -7.21 2.62
C ALA A 39 -5.70 -8.61 1.98
N SER A 40 -4.97 -9.59 2.50
CA SER A 40 -5.03 -10.99 2.04
C SER A 40 -6.40 -11.62 2.27
N GLU A 41 -7.00 -11.41 3.45
CA GLU A 41 -8.35 -11.90 3.78
C GLU A 41 -9.43 -11.27 2.88
N HIS A 42 -9.13 -10.10 2.28
CA HIS A 42 -9.98 -9.40 1.31
C HIS A 42 -9.55 -9.65 -0.16
N GLY A 43 -8.80 -10.72 -0.43
CA GLY A 43 -8.50 -11.20 -1.79
C GLY A 43 -7.39 -10.46 -2.53
N MET A 44 -6.60 -9.63 -1.84
CA MET A 44 -5.40 -9.01 -2.43
C MET A 44 -4.19 -9.92 -2.28
N GLU A 45 -3.37 -10.06 -3.31
CA GLU A 45 -2.23 -10.96 -3.30
C GLU A 45 -0.94 -10.30 -3.82
N ALA A 46 0.20 -10.82 -3.37
CA ALA A 46 1.49 -10.47 -3.94
C ALA A 46 1.59 -10.92 -5.41
N GLY A 47 2.38 -10.21 -6.22
CA GLY A 47 2.51 -10.42 -7.66
C GLY A 47 1.44 -9.74 -8.51
N GLN A 48 0.33 -9.30 -7.91
CA GLN A 48 -0.74 -8.61 -8.64
C GLN A 48 -0.40 -7.14 -8.92
N ILE A 49 -0.85 -6.65 -10.07
CA ILE A 49 -0.77 -5.22 -10.42
C ILE A 49 -1.79 -4.45 -9.57
N CYS A 50 -1.35 -3.47 -8.79
CA CYS A 50 -2.21 -2.78 -7.84
C CYS A 50 -3.43 -2.13 -8.49
N ALA A 51 -3.26 -1.56 -9.69
CA ALA A 51 -4.34 -0.93 -10.46
C ALA A 51 -5.41 -1.91 -10.98
N LYS A 52 -5.15 -3.23 -10.91
CA LYS A 52 -6.12 -4.28 -11.26
C LYS A 52 -6.86 -4.83 -10.03
N MET A 53 -6.50 -4.40 -8.82
CA MET A 53 -7.20 -4.79 -7.60
C MET A 53 -8.43 -3.88 -7.40
N GLY A 54 -9.61 -4.49 -7.34
CA GLY A 54 -10.88 -3.76 -7.21
C GLY A 54 -11.29 -3.01 -8.49
N ALA A 55 -12.24 -2.08 -8.35
CA ALA A 55 -12.74 -1.30 -9.48
C ALA A 55 -11.69 -0.27 -9.96
N PRO A 56 -11.48 -0.09 -11.28
CA PRO A 56 -10.53 0.89 -11.83
C PRO A 56 -10.70 2.31 -11.29
N GLU A 57 -11.94 2.73 -11.02
CA GLU A 57 -12.31 4.04 -10.49
C GLU A 57 -11.72 4.28 -9.10
N SER A 58 -11.48 3.21 -8.33
CA SER A 58 -10.85 3.28 -7.00
C SER A 58 -9.41 3.77 -7.06
N HIS A 59 -8.78 3.73 -8.24
CA HIS A 59 -7.41 4.19 -8.48
C HIS A 59 -7.34 5.62 -9.04
N ARG A 60 -8.48 6.28 -9.26
CA ARG A 60 -8.50 7.70 -9.65
C ARG A 60 -7.86 8.53 -8.54
N GLY A 61 -6.95 9.43 -8.93
CA GLY A 61 -6.22 10.28 -8.00
C GLY A 61 -5.11 9.57 -7.22
N CYS A 62 -4.66 8.38 -7.65
CA CYS A 62 -3.55 7.68 -7.01
C CYS A 62 -2.29 8.56 -6.90
N LEU A 63 -1.78 8.74 -5.67
CA LEU A 63 -0.61 9.58 -5.38
C LEU A 63 0.71 8.79 -5.32
N LYS A 64 0.70 7.50 -5.70
CA LYS A 64 1.87 6.60 -5.65
C LYS A 64 3.10 7.19 -6.34
N ASN A 65 2.92 7.71 -7.56
CA ASN A 65 4.03 8.25 -8.33
C ASN A 65 4.55 9.56 -7.75
N ALA A 66 3.68 10.42 -7.23
CA ALA A 66 4.09 11.64 -6.54
C ALA A 66 4.93 11.31 -5.29
N ALA A 67 4.48 10.35 -4.48
CA ALA A 67 5.22 9.87 -3.32
C ALA A 67 6.62 9.34 -3.69
N LEU A 68 6.72 8.53 -4.75
CA LEU A 68 8.00 8.00 -5.22
C LEU A 68 8.93 9.05 -5.86
N VAL A 69 8.40 10.03 -6.58
CA VAL A 69 9.23 11.08 -7.20
C VAL A 69 9.75 12.06 -6.14
N GLU A 70 8.88 12.47 -5.22
CA GLU A 70 9.20 13.47 -4.19
C GLU A 70 9.86 12.85 -2.95
N GLN A 71 9.86 11.51 -2.85
CA GLN A 71 10.32 10.76 -1.68
C GLN A 71 9.68 11.25 -0.37
N GLU A 72 8.41 11.63 -0.44
CA GLU A 72 7.62 12.14 0.67
C GLU A 72 6.32 11.36 0.81
N GLY A 73 5.88 11.14 2.06
CA GLY A 73 4.59 10.53 2.34
C GLY A 73 3.43 11.35 1.77
N LYS A 74 2.51 10.69 1.05
CA LYS A 74 1.27 11.30 0.55
C LYS A 74 0.08 10.68 1.24
N ILE A 75 -0.96 11.48 1.49
CA ILE A 75 -2.20 11.04 2.12
C ILE A 75 -3.38 11.66 1.39
N ASP A 76 -4.50 10.95 1.32
CA ASP A 76 -5.77 11.51 0.93
C ASP A 76 -6.94 10.86 1.68
N SER A 77 -8.12 11.45 1.51
CA SER A 77 -9.39 10.96 2.04
C SER A 77 -10.40 10.90 0.90
N PRO A 78 -10.55 9.75 0.21
CA PRO A 78 -11.49 9.65 -0.91
C PRO A 78 -12.96 9.77 -0.47
N THR A 79 -13.23 9.49 0.80
CA THR A 79 -14.50 9.65 1.48
C THR A 79 -14.24 10.18 2.90
N THR A 80 -15.27 10.66 3.60
CA THR A 80 -15.14 11.23 4.96
C THR A 80 -14.71 10.21 6.00
N ASP A 81 -14.97 8.93 5.75
CA ASP A 81 -14.73 7.79 6.62
C ASP A 81 -13.52 6.95 6.19
N LYS A 82 -12.70 7.43 5.24
CA LYS A 82 -11.59 6.65 4.71
C LYS A 82 -10.34 7.50 4.52
N ILE A 83 -9.21 6.95 4.92
CA ILE A 83 -7.89 7.50 4.67
C ILE A 83 -7.09 6.52 3.83
N ARG A 84 -6.34 7.03 2.85
CA ARG A 84 -5.31 6.28 2.15
C ARG A 84 -3.98 7.01 2.26
N GLY A 85 -2.89 6.27 2.26
CA GLY A 85 -1.56 6.88 2.23
C GLY A 85 -0.54 6.06 1.48
N TRP A 86 0.46 6.75 0.96
CA TRP A 86 1.58 6.24 0.18
C TRP A 86 2.87 6.70 0.85
N LEU A 87 3.58 5.77 1.48
CA LEU A 87 4.78 6.03 2.27
C LEU A 87 6.01 5.45 1.55
N PRO A 88 6.90 6.28 0.99
CA PRO A 88 8.18 5.81 0.44
C PRO A 88 9.01 5.12 1.52
N ILE A 89 9.85 4.17 1.11
CA ILE A 89 10.70 3.41 2.03
C ILE A 89 12.16 3.84 1.88
N GLU A 90 12.78 4.26 2.98
CA GLU A 90 14.20 4.58 3.02
C GLU A 90 15.06 3.35 2.63
N GLY A 91 16.08 3.58 1.80
CA GLY A 91 16.90 2.51 1.22
C GLY A 91 16.25 1.75 0.05
N TYR A 92 14.96 1.98 -0.21
CA TYR A 92 14.21 1.37 -1.33
C TYR A 92 13.39 2.44 -2.08
N PRO A 93 14.04 3.39 -2.77
CA PRO A 93 13.40 4.57 -3.35
C PRO A 93 12.36 4.23 -4.43
N GLU A 94 12.39 3.01 -4.98
CA GLU A 94 11.39 2.52 -5.95
C GLU A 94 10.18 1.83 -5.31
N VAL A 95 10.09 1.78 -3.98
CA VAL A 95 9.06 1.03 -3.25
C VAL A 95 8.26 1.97 -2.34
N VAL A 96 6.97 1.69 -2.23
CA VAL A 96 6.05 2.43 -1.36
C VAL A 96 5.18 1.46 -0.57
N VAL A 97 4.85 1.83 0.66
CA VAL A 97 3.73 1.23 1.40
C VAL A 97 2.47 2.01 1.07
N HIS A 98 1.47 1.32 0.54
CA HIS A 98 0.13 1.86 0.32
C HIS A 98 -0.84 1.26 1.34
N PHE A 99 -1.38 2.09 2.22
CA PHE A 99 -2.40 1.69 3.17
C PHE A 99 -3.77 2.30 2.85
N SER A 100 -4.82 1.65 3.31
CA SER A 100 -6.18 2.16 3.34
C SER A 100 -6.83 1.76 4.67
N LEU A 101 -7.37 2.75 5.37
CA LEU A 101 -7.99 2.58 6.69
C LEU A 101 -9.35 3.25 6.68
N SER A 102 -10.38 2.51 7.10
CA SER A 102 -11.67 3.10 7.43
C SER A 102 -11.59 3.70 8.82
N LEU A 103 -12.04 4.94 8.96
CA LEU A 103 -12.21 5.59 10.24
C LEU A 103 -13.48 5.06 10.89
N PRO A 104 -13.48 4.84 12.21
CA PRO A 104 -14.73 4.63 12.92
C PRO A 104 -15.62 5.88 12.74
N ASP A 105 -16.94 5.68 12.72
CA ASP A 105 -17.90 6.78 12.67
C ASP A 105 -17.52 7.86 13.70
N ALA A 106 -17.44 9.11 13.25
CA ALA A 106 -17.34 10.24 14.17
C ALA A 106 -18.63 10.24 15.00
N LYS A 107 -18.50 9.90 16.29
CA LYS A 107 -19.61 10.04 17.24
C LYS A 107 -20.05 11.49 17.35
#